data_AF-A0A4Z1CSB2-F1
#
_entry.id   AF-A0A4Z1CSB2-F1
#
_cell.length_a   1.000
_cell.length_b   1.000
_cell.length_c   1.000
_cell.angle_alpha   90.00
_cell.angle_beta   90.00
_cell.angle_gamma   90.00
#
_symmetry.space_group_name_H-M   'P 1'
#
loop_
_entity.id
_entity.type
_entity.pdbx_description
1 polymer ?
#
loop_
_entity_poly.entity_id
_entity_poly.type
_entity_poly.pdbx_seq_one_letter_code
_entity_poly.pdbx_strand_id
1 'polypeptide(L)'
;MKTLIGISLISGLFAVGCTPVEPPKTPAERHARISEAANLAFDRCGQFMMGGFSAATEMRRTRDEQRQLAIQAGADGAMFEAQKAAITSAYDNQVIWTNPQQACNSLITNIAREA
;
A
#
# COMPACT_ATOMS: atom_id res chain seq x y z
N MET A 1 22.56 -51.00 -16.09
CA MET A 1 22.07 -50.24 -17.25
C MET A 1 20.55 -50.25 -17.27
N LYS A 2 19.89 -49.14 -16.89
CA LYS A 2 18.64 -48.68 -17.48
C LYS A 2 18.35 -47.25 -17.00
N THR A 3 18.57 -46.31 -17.90
CA THR A 3 18.24 -44.89 -17.79
C THR A 3 16.72 -44.72 -17.78
N LEU A 4 16.18 -43.97 -16.83
CA LEU A 4 14.85 -43.35 -16.93
C LEU A 4 15.00 -41.87 -16.52
N ILE A 5 15.22 -41.05 -17.55
CA ILE A 5 15.00 -39.61 -17.54
C ILE A 5 13.51 -39.42 -17.84
N GLY A 6 12.79 -38.66 -17.01
CA GLY A 6 11.37 -38.42 -17.25
C GLY A 6 10.66 -37.58 -16.19
N ILE A 7 10.80 -36.25 -16.30
CA ILE A 7 9.75 -35.23 -16.16
C ILE A 7 8.91 -35.24 -14.87
N SER A 8 9.20 -34.27 -13.98
CA SER A 8 8.19 -33.31 -13.50
C SER A 8 8.86 -32.21 -12.66
N LEU A 9 9.54 -31.28 -13.35
CA LEU A 9 9.50 -29.89 -12.93
C LEU A 9 8.05 -29.43 -13.16
N ILE A 10 7.30 -29.16 -12.09
CA ILE A 10 6.23 -28.16 -11.93
C ILE A 10 5.70 -28.39 -10.50
N SER A 11 6.29 -27.69 -9.53
CA SER A 11 5.66 -27.46 -8.23
C SER A 11 5.86 -26.01 -7.79
N GLY A 12 5.96 -25.11 -8.77
CA GLY A 12 5.51 -23.74 -8.63
C GLY A 12 4.18 -23.67 -9.36
N LEU A 13 3.10 -23.42 -8.62
CA LEU A 13 2.00 -22.52 -8.95
C LEU A 13 0.92 -22.70 -7.87
N PHE A 14 0.33 -21.58 -7.45
CA PHE A 14 -0.84 -21.46 -6.57
C PHE A 14 -0.61 -21.44 -5.05
N ALA A 15 0.18 -20.48 -4.59
CA ALA A 15 -0.12 -19.78 -3.33
C ALA A 15 -0.28 -18.27 -3.59
N VAL A 16 -1.04 -17.90 -4.63
CA VAL A 16 -1.62 -16.55 -4.79
C VAL A 16 -2.97 -16.51 -4.06
N GLY A 17 -2.96 -16.89 -2.79
CA GLY A 17 -4.10 -16.71 -1.90
C GLY A 17 -3.87 -15.42 -1.14
N CYS A 18 -4.63 -14.37 -1.47
CA CYS A 18 -4.74 -13.09 -0.77
C CYS A 18 -3.58 -12.79 0.16
N THR A 19 -2.50 -12.13 -0.28
CA THR A 19 -1.50 -11.65 0.68
C THR A 19 -2.14 -10.49 1.45
N PRO A 20 -2.59 -10.65 2.71
CA PRO A 20 -2.87 -9.49 3.53
C PRO A 20 -1.58 -8.70 3.59
N VAL A 21 -1.63 -7.43 3.19
CA VAL A 21 -0.52 -6.53 3.46
C VAL A 21 -0.31 -6.58 4.96
N GLU A 22 0.87 -7.06 5.37
CA GLU A 22 1.14 -7.34 6.77
C GLU A 22 0.90 -6.05 7.57
N PRO A 23 0.08 -6.09 8.65
CA PRO A 23 -0.24 -4.89 9.41
C PRO A 23 1.04 -4.25 9.97
N PRO A 24 1.08 -2.91 10.13
CA PRO A 24 2.26 -2.24 10.68
C PRO A 24 2.48 -2.71 12.13
N LYS A 25 3.71 -3.10 12.45
CA LYS A 25 4.10 -3.70 13.73
C LYS A 25 4.56 -2.66 14.75
N THR A 26 4.94 -1.48 14.27
CA THR A 26 5.49 -0.40 15.10
C THR A 26 4.78 0.93 14.80
N PRO A 27 4.81 1.90 15.72
CA PRO A 27 4.34 3.25 15.45
C PRO A 27 5.02 3.87 14.22
N ALA A 28 6.33 3.64 14.05
CA ALA A 28 7.09 4.10 12.89
C ALA A 28 6.52 3.55 11.57
N GLU A 29 6.29 2.24 11.50
CA GLU A 29 5.69 1.60 10.33
C GLU A 29 4.27 2.09 10.05
N ARG A 30 3.47 2.32 11.09
CA ARG A 30 2.09 2.80 10.98
C ARG A 30 2.07 4.20 10.37
N HIS A 31 2.82 5.13 10.93
CA HIS A 31 2.90 6.50 10.43
C HIS A 31 3.52 6.54 9.02
N ALA A 32 4.56 5.74 8.76
CA ALA A 32 5.14 5.63 7.42
C ALA A 32 4.12 5.10 6.40
N ARG A 33 3.32 4.10 6.80
CA ARG A 33 2.25 3.56 5.96
C ARG A 33 1.18 4.60 5.63
N ILE A 34 0.71 5.36 6.61
CA ILE A 34 -0.31 6.40 6.35
C ILE A 34 0.27 7.48 5.43
N SER A 35 1.52 7.88 5.65
CA SER A 35 2.21 8.87 4.80
C SER A 35 2.28 8.39 3.34
N GLU A 36 2.78 7.18 3.09
CA GLU A 36 2.90 6.64 1.74
C GLU A 36 1.54 6.32 1.11
N ALA A 37 0.52 5.98 1.91
CA ALA A 37 -0.86 5.81 1.46
C ALA A 37 -1.45 7.14 0.98
N ALA A 38 -1.26 8.22 1.75
CA ALA A 38 -1.69 9.56 1.37
C ALA A 38 -0.96 10.03 0.10
N ASN A 39 0.32 9.70 -0.06
CA ASN A 39 1.06 10.00 -1.27
C ASN A 39 0.50 9.25 -2.49
N LEU A 40 0.26 7.94 -2.37
CA LEU A 40 -0.34 7.15 -3.44
C LEU A 40 -1.75 7.63 -3.79
N ALA A 41 -2.56 7.96 -2.79
CA ALA A 41 -3.90 8.50 -2.99
C ALA A 41 -3.87 9.84 -3.73
N PHE A 42 -2.91 10.72 -3.39
CA PHE A 42 -2.73 11.98 -4.10
C PHE A 42 -2.42 11.75 -5.59
N ASP A 43 -1.53 10.80 -5.88
CA ASP A 43 -1.08 10.49 -7.25
C ASP A 43 -2.14 9.76 -8.10
N ARG A 44 -2.91 8.85 -7.50
CA ARG A 44 -3.81 7.93 -8.24
C ARG A 44 -5.29 8.26 -8.11
N CYS A 45 -5.69 8.95 -7.04
CA CYS A 45 -7.10 9.09 -6.67
C CYS A 45 -7.66 10.50 -6.85
N GLY A 46 -6.88 11.44 -7.39
CA GLY A 46 -7.31 12.83 -7.61
C GLY A 46 -8.66 12.98 -8.31
N GLN A 47 -8.91 12.18 -9.33
CA GLN A 47 -10.18 12.18 -10.09
C GLN A 47 -11.39 11.65 -9.30
N PHE A 48 -11.18 10.95 -8.19
CA PHE A 48 -12.24 10.35 -7.37
C PHE A 48 -12.45 11.08 -6.03
N MET A 49 -11.60 12.06 -5.68
CA MET A 49 -11.74 12.83 -4.44
C MET A 49 -12.88 13.84 -4.55
N MET A 50 -13.96 13.60 -3.80
CA MET A 50 -15.18 14.43 -3.76
C MET A 50 -15.00 15.84 -3.13
N GLY A 51 -13.77 16.28 -2.82
CA GLY A 51 -13.49 17.59 -2.22
C GLY A 51 -12.59 18.53 -3.05
N GLY A 52 -12.14 18.10 -4.24
CA GLY A 52 -11.27 18.92 -5.09
C GLY A 52 -10.01 19.42 -4.36
N PHE A 53 -9.72 20.71 -4.48
CA PHE A 53 -8.49 21.33 -3.94
C PHE A 53 -8.34 21.22 -2.42
N SER A 54 -9.43 21.33 -1.65
CA SER A 54 -9.36 21.24 -0.19
C SER A 54 -8.99 19.82 0.28
N ALA A 55 -9.58 18.79 -0.34
CA ALA A 55 -9.21 17.40 -0.07
C ALA A 55 -7.75 17.12 -0.44
N ALA A 56 -7.27 17.65 -1.57
CA ALA A 56 -5.87 17.51 -1.99
C ALA A 56 -4.91 18.20 -1.00
N THR A 57 -5.28 19.36 -0.48
CA THR A 57 -4.51 20.10 0.53
C THR A 57 -4.43 19.32 1.85
N GLU A 58 -5.57 18.79 2.30
CA GLU A 58 -5.66 18.01 3.53
C GLU A 58 -4.89 16.68 3.44
N MET A 59 -4.92 16.04 2.27
CA MET A 59 -4.15 14.84 2.01
C MET A 59 -2.64 15.10 2.05
N ARG A 60 -2.19 16.23 1.49
CA ARG A 60 -0.79 16.65 1.58
C ARG A 60 -0.39 16.93 3.04
N ARG A 61 -1.25 17.63 3.79
CA ARG A 61 -1.03 17.90 5.22
C ARG A 61 -0.88 16.59 6.01
N THR A 62 -1.81 15.66 5.80
CA THR A 62 -1.79 14.33 6.43
C THR A 62 -0.51 13.58 6.09
N ARG A 63 -0.12 13.55 4.81
CA ARG A 63 1.13 12.92 4.37
C ARG A 63 2.34 13.46 5.12
N ASP A 64 2.45 14.80 5.19
CA ASP A 64 3.63 15.48 5.74
C ASP A 64 3.70 15.31 7.27
N GLU A 65 2.56 15.42 7.97
CA GLU A 65 2.45 15.16 9.41
C GLU A 65 2.85 13.72 9.77
N GLN A 66 2.26 12.74 9.08
CA GLN A 66 2.53 11.33 9.34
C GLN A 66 3.97 10.95 8.97
N ARG A 67 4.57 11.60 7.97
CA ARG A 67 6.00 11.44 7.65
C ARG A 67 6.87 11.89 8.82
N GLN A 68 6.57 13.05 9.41
CA GLN A 68 7.33 13.56 10.55
C GLN A 68 7.18 12.67 11.77
N LEU A 69 5.96 12.20 12.07
CA LEU A 69 5.70 11.27 13.17
C LEU A 69 6.45 9.95 12.98
N ALA A 70 6.48 9.42 11.75
CA ALA A 70 7.23 8.21 11.42
C ALA A 70 8.74 8.40 11.69
N ILE A 71 9.32 9.51 11.24
CA ILE A 71 10.74 9.83 11.46
C ILE A 71 11.03 9.96 12.96
N GLN A 72 10.18 10.66 13.72
CA GLN A 72 10.31 10.79 15.17
C GLN A 72 10.23 9.43 15.89
N ALA A 73 9.45 8.50 15.34
CA ALA A 73 9.34 7.13 15.83
C ALA A 73 10.47 6.20 15.36
N GLY A 74 11.44 6.70 14.57
CA GLY A 74 12.60 5.94 14.11
C GLY A 74 12.49 5.33 12.71
N ALA A 75 11.51 5.75 11.91
CA ALA A 75 11.43 5.35 10.50
C ALA A 75 12.60 5.94 9.70
N ASP A 76 13.19 5.11 8.84
CA ASP A 76 14.23 5.48 7.90
C ASP A 76 13.76 5.33 6.45
N GLY A 77 14.63 5.65 5.48
CA GLY A 77 14.30 5.58 4.06
C GLY A 77 13.86 4.18 3.62
N ALA A 78 14.48 3.11 4.14
CA ALA A 78 14.12 1.75 3.79
C ALA A 78 12.71 1.39 4.27
N MET A 79 12.32 1.88 5.46
CA MET A 79 10.97 1.69 5.99
C MET A 79 9.93 2.37 5.09
N PHE A 80 10.15 3.61 4.66
CA PHE A 80 9.22 4.28 3.74
C PHE A 80 9.09 3.55 2.41
N GLU A 81 10.20 3.11 1.79
CA GLU A 81 10.14 2.36 0.54
C GLU A 81 9.42 1.01 0.70
N ALA A 82 9.63 0.31 1.82
CA ALA A 82 8.89 -0.92 2.13
C ALA A 82 7.39 -0.68 2.25
N GLN A 83 6.97 0.39 2.96
CA GLN A 83 5.55 0.72 3.10
C GLN A 83 4.93 1.16 1.76
N LYS A 84 5.64 1.97 0.97
CA LYS A 84 5.21 2.35 -0.38
C LYS A 84 4.98 1.15 -1.27
N ALA A 85 5.91 0.19 -1.29
CA ALA A 85 5.77 -1.04 -2.07
C ALA A 85 4.55 -1.87 -1.59
N ALA A 86 4.38 -2.02 -0.28
CA ALA A 86 3.27 -2.75 0.31
C ALA A 86 1.91 -2.14 -0.05
N ILE A 87 1.75 -0.82 0.06
CA ILE A 87 0.49 -0.12 -0.23
C ILE A 87 0.21 -0.11 -1.73
N THR A 88 1.24 0.11 -2.56
CA THR A 88 1.09 0.05 -4.02
C THR A 88 0.61 -1.34 -4.45
N SER A 89 1.21 -2.41 -3.92
CA SER A 89 0.76 -3.77 -4.18
C SER A 89 -0.66 -4.03 -3.68
N ALA A 90 -1.04 -3.54 -2.50
CA ALA A 90 -2.41 -3.61 -2.00
C ALA A 90 -3.40 -2.92 -2.95
N TYR A 91 -3.08 -1.69 -3.37
CA TYR A 91 -3.89 -0.91 -4.28
C TYR A 91 -4.05 -1.62 -5.62
N ASP A 92 -2.94 -2.05 -6.24
CA ASP A 92 -2.95 -2.72 -7.53
C ASP A 92 -3.73 -4.03 -7.48
N ASN A 93 -3.55 -4.83 -6.42
CA ASN A 93 -4.35 -6.02 -6.18
C ASN A 93 -5.84 -5.68 -6.05
N GLN A 94 -6.18 -4.63 -5.31
CA GLN A 94 -7.57 -4.22 -5.17
C GLN A 94 -8.15 -3.75 -6.51
N VAL A 95 -7.39 -3.02 -7.33
CA VAL A 95 -7.81 -2.61 -8.68
C VAL A 95 -8.11 -3.82 -9.56
N ILE A 96 -7.27 -4.87 -9.51
CA ILE A 96 -7.47 -6.12 -10.27
C ILE A 96 -8.82 -6.77 -9.95
N TRP A 97 -9.21 -6.79 -8.67
CA TRP A 97 -10.44 -7.44 -8.22
C TRP A 97 -11.68 -6.53 -8.21
N THR A 98 -11.48 -5.22 -8.30
CA THR A 98 -12.56 -4.22 -8.22
C THR A 98 -12.48 -3.25 -9.40
N ASN A 99 -12.16 -1.99 -9.15
CA ASN A 99 -11.84 -0.96 -10.12
C ASN A 99 -11.07 0.17 -9.43
N PRO A 100 -10.47 1.12 -10.18
CA PRO A 100 -9.71 2.22 -9.60
C PRO A 100 -10.48 3.08 -8.60
N GLN A 101 -11.78 3.33 -8.83
CA GLN A 101 -12.60 4.14 -7.92
C GLN A 101 -12.81 3.45 -6.57
N GLN A 102 -13.14 2.15 -6.57
CA GLN A 102 -13.35 1.38 -5.34
C GLN A 102 -12.05 1.19 -4.56
N ALA A 103 -10.94 0.94 -5.26
CA ALA A 103 -9.61 0.88 -4.65
C ALA A 103 -9.23 2.22 -4.00
N CYS A 104 -9.46 3.34 -4.70
CA CYS A 104 -9.23 4.68 -4.16
C CYS A 104 -10.11 5.00 -2.95
N ASN A 105 -11.41 4.68 -3.01
CA ASN A 105 -12.32 4.90 -1.88
C ASN A 105 -11.86 4.12 -0.64
N SER A 106 -11.40 2.88 -0.84
CA SER A 106 -10.89 2.04 0.25
C SER A 106 -9.60 2.60 0.83
N LEU A 107 -8.65 3.00 -0.02
CA LEU A 107 -7.39 3.63 0.39
C LEU A 107 -7.64 4.90 1.21
N ILE A 108 -8.49 5.81 0.70
CA ILE A 108 -8.85 7.06 1.38
C ILE A 108 -9.55 6.80 2.71
N THR A 109 -10.47 5.83 2.75
CA THR A 109 -11.17 5.45 3.99
C THR A 109 -10.20 4.88 5.03
N ASN A 110 -9.21 4.09 4.61
CA ASN A 110 -8.21 3.55 5.52
C ASN A 110 -7.31 4.66 6.06
N ILE A 111 -6.86 5.60 5.22
CA ILE A 111 -6.14 6.79 5.68
C ILE A 111 -6.96 7.55 6.71
N ALA A 112 -8.24 7.85 6.43
CA ALA A 112 -9.08 8.61 7.35
C ALA A 112 -9.35 7.89 8.69
N ARG A 113 -9.28 6.56 8.71
CA ARG A 113 -9.43 5.75 9.93
C ARG A 113 -8.15 5.70 10.77
N GLU A 114 -7.00 5.74 10.11
CA GLU A 114 -5.70 5.51 10.73
C GLU A 114 -4.89 6.79 10.97
N ALA A 115 -5.15 7.88 10.24
CA ALA A 115 -4.50 9.18 10.44
C ALA A 115 -4.93 9.82 11.77
#